data_AF-A0A7S4KSX1-F1
#
_entry.id   AF-A0A7S4KSX1-F1
#
_cell.length_a   1.000
_cell.length_b   1.000
_cell.length_c   1.000
_cell.angle_alpha   90.00
_cell.angle_beta   90.00
_cell.angle_gamma   90.00
#
_symmetry.space_group_name_H-M   'P 1'
#
loop_
_entity.id
_entity.type
_entity.pdbx_description
1 polymer ?
#
loop_
_entity_poly.entity_id
_entity_poly.type
_entity_poly.pdbx_seq_one_letter_code
_entity_poly.pdbx_strand_id
1 'polypeptide(L)'
;TIREGFETAFDIVCSSSATVEQRAIEDAECVRVLLEILSEFPLEGPGSYIVTISCMDVLDGMMQAAQVPANRRRELHHAILQSSILERGAAGRKKLLHMCKNLDCVERIWEVLNKVWEAQDKGLLAQVKVLNEFLSSSVQGSKAIKDLKMTVELLLAMLPPNIDKIRLFIDPALHLERYRGGIMFNAGVKLMKQKLQIIAAGGRYDETLRSQAADAAGSSSAPNGAV
;
A
#
# COMPACT_ATOMS: atom_id res chain seq x y z
N THR A 1 -1.60 -28.95 0.62
CA THR A 1 -0.43 -28.15 1.04
C THR A 1 0.51 -28.07 -0.12
N ILE A 2 0.73 -26.87 -0.67
CA ILE A 2 1.79 -26.67 -1.68
C ILE A 2 3.11 -26.77 -0.93
N ARG A 3 3.99 -27.71 -1.33
CA ARG A 3 5.27 -27.97 -0.65
C ARG A 3 6.43 -27.19 -1.27
N GLU A 4 6.28 -26.75 -2.50
CA GLU A 4 7.28 -26.04 -3.28
C GLU A 4 6.57 -25.12 -4.27
N GLY A 5 7.03 -23.88 -4.37
CA GLY A 5 6.49 -22.86 -5.26
C GLY A 5 7.63 -22.00 -5.80
N PHE A 6 7.43 -21.43 -6.98
CA PHE A 6 8.39 -20.52 -7.59
C PHE A 6 8.01 -19.08 -7.26
N GLU A 7 8.98 -18.30 -6.83
CA GLU A 7 8.87 -16.86 -6.65
C GLU A 7 9.73 -16.16 -7.71
N THR A 8 9.15 -15.21 -8.41
CA THR A 8 9.87 -14.31 -9.31
C THR A 8 9.85 -12.93 -8.69
N ALA A 9 11.03 -12.40 -8.37
CA ALA A 9 11.19 -11.08 -7.75
C ALA A 9 11.82 -10.09 -8.73
N PHE A 10 11.41 -8.84 -8.63
CA PHE A 10 12.02 -7.70 -9.30
C PHE A 10 12.15 -6.58 -8.27
N ASP A 11 13.39 -6.18 -8.00
CA ASP A 11 13.72 -5.19 -6.99
C ASP A 11 14.59 -4.09 -7.60
N ILE A 12 14.29 -2.84 -7.23
CA ILE A 12 15.13 -1.69 -7.54
C ILE A 12 15.77 -1.24 -6.23
N VAL A 13 17.10 -1.25 -6.18
CA VAL A 13 17.87 -0.83 -5.01
C VAL A 13 18.50 0.53 -5.29
N CYS A 14 18.30 1.45 -4.35
CA CYS A 14 18.54 2.87 -4.57
C CYS A 14 19.55 3.37 -3.54
N SER A 15 20.31 4.40 -3.89
CA SER A 15 21.24 5.02 -2.95
C SER A 15 20.51 5.56 -1.72
N SER A 16 21.14 5.51 -0.55
CA SER A 16 20.65 6.20 0.66
C SER A 16 20.43 7.70 0.42
N SER A 17 21.18 8.29 -0.51
CA SER A 17 21.09 9.70 -0.91
C SER A 17 20.03 10.00 -1.98
N ALA A 18 19.21 9.03 -2.39
CA ALA A 18 18.19 9.24 -3.43
C ALA A 18 17.21 10.35 -3.04
N THR A 19 16.82 11.20 -3.99
CA THR A 19 15.80 12.21 -3.74
C THR A 19 14.42 11.57 -3.59
N VAL A 20 13.43 12.31 -3.08
CA VAL A 20 12.04 11.84 -3.02
C VAL A 20 11.50 11.54 -4.43
N GLU A 21 11.89 12.35 -5.41
CA GLU A 21 11.51 12.17 -6.81
C GLU A 21 12.10 10.89 -7.41
N GLN A 22 13.40 10.62 -7.20
CA GLN A 22 14.03 9.37 -7.65
C GLN A 22 13.33 8.15 -7.05
N ARG A 23 13.07 8.21 -5.75
CA ARG A 23 12.29 7.20 -5.03
C ARG A 23 10.91 6.99 -5.67
N ALA A 24 10.19 8.06 -5.95
CA ALA A 24 8.86 7.98 -6.57
C ALA A 24 8.90 7.39 -7.99
N ILE A 25 9.95 7.69 -8.77
CA ILE A 25 10.19 7.10 -10.10
C ILE A 25 10.35 5.58 -9.98
N GLU A 26 11.17 5.11 -9.03
CA GLU A 26 11.45 3.69 -8.85
C GLU A 26 10.21 2.92 -8.35
N ASP A 27 9.43 3.51 -7.45
CA ASP A 27 8.14 2.96 -7.02
C ASP A 27 7.16 2.82 -8.19
N ALA A 28 7.07 3.86 -9.03
CA ALA A 28 6.21 3.85 -10.21
C ALA A 28 6.68 2.80 -11.24
N GLU A 29 7.98 2.67 -11.45
CA GLU A 29 8.60 1.71 -12.36
C GLU A 29 8.27 0.27 -11.97
N CYS A 30 8.36 -0.09 -10.68
CA CYS A 30 7.97 -1.41 -10.19
C CYS A 30 6.52 -1.76 -10.53
N VAL A 31 5.59 -0.80 -10.39
CA VAL A 31 4.18 -1.02 -10.74
C VAL A 31 3.98 -1.08 -12.26
N ARG A 32 4.70 -0.27 -13.03
CA ARG A 32 4.68 -0.29 -14.51
C ARG A 32 5.14 -1.64 -15.05
N VAL A 33 6.27 -2.16 -14.59
CA VAL A 33 6.80 -3.49 -14.95
C VAL A 33 5.80 -4.58 -14.61
N LEU A 34 5.18 -4.53 -13.43
CA LEU A 34 4.12 -5.48 -13.06
C LEU A 34 2.95 -5.44 -14.05
N LEU A 35 2.49 -4.26 -14.44
CA LEU A 35 1.38 -4.11 -15.39
C LEU A 35 1.73 -4.62 -16.78
N GLU A 36 2.95 -4.39 -17.26
CA GLU A 36 3.43 -4.95 -18.52
C GLU A 36 3.42 -6.47 -18.49
N ILE A 37 4.02 -7.06 -17.45
CA ILE A 37 4.02 -8.51 -17.24
C ILE A 37 2.59 -9.05 -17.25
N LEU A 38 1.68 -8.46 -16.45
CA LEU A 38 0.29 -8.92 -16.37
C LEU A 38 -0.50 -8.72 -17.67
N SER A 39 -0.12 -7.75 -18.51
CA SER A 39 -0.75 -7.51 -19.81
C SER A 39 -0.39 -8.58 -20.85
N GLU A 40 0.79 -9.20 -20.73
CA GLU A 40 1.24 -10.29 -21.59
C GLU A 40 0.63 -11.65 -21.21
N PHE A 41 0.10 -11.79 -19.99
CA PHE A 41 -0.57 -13.01 -19.58
C PHE A 41 -2.05 -13.03 -20.02
N PRO A 42 -2.51 -14.11 -20.69
CA PRO A 42 -3.91 -14.28 -21.05
C PRO A 42 -4.72 -14.69 -19.80
N LEU A 43 -4.84 -13.77 -18.84
CA LEU A 43 -5.75 -13.91 -17.73
C LEU A 43 -7.16 -13.75 -18.30
N GLU A 44 -7.96 -14.82 -18.34
CA GLU A 44 -9.23 -14.86 -19.07
C GLU A 44 -10.22 -13.76 -18.61
N GLY A 45 -10.67 -12.93 -19.56
CA GLY A 45 -11.81 -12.03 -19.43
C GLY A 45 -11.49 -10.52 -19.28
N PRO A 46 -12.44 -9.63 -19.60
CA PRO A 46 -12.31 -8.18 -19.35
C PRO A 46 -12.14 -7.90 -17.85
N GLY A 47 -11.11 -7.13 -17.46
CA GLY A 47 -10.85 -6.85 -16.04
C GLY A 47 -10.33 -8.07 -15.26
N SER A 48 -9.60 -8.95 -15.96
CA SER A 48 -9.05 -10.18 -15.41
C SER A 48 -8.23 -9.97 -14.14
N TYR A 49 -7.49 -8.87 -14.03
CA TYR A 49 -6.78 -8.46 -12.82
C TYR A 49 -7.07 -7.00 -12.41
N ILE A 50 -6.81 -6.72 -11.13
CA ILE A 50 -6.81 -5.38 -10.55
C ILE A 50 -5.49 -5.21 -9.80
N VAL A 51 -4.82 -4.09 -10.04
CA VAL A 51 -3.67 -3.65 -9.22
C VAL A 51 -4.16 -2.65 -8.20
N THR A 52 -3.90 -2.92 -6.93
CA THR A 52 -4.20 -2.00 -5.83
C THR A 52 -2.91 -1.37 -5.32
N ILE A 53 -2.91 -0.07 -5.11
CA ILE A 53 -1.80 0.67 -4.50
C ILE A 53 -2.24 1.15 -3.11
N SER A 54 -1.34 1.10 -2.14
CA SER A 54 -1.54 1.58 -0.78
C SER A 54 -0.28 2.23 -0.25
N CYS A 55 -0.36 2.95 0.86
CA CYS A 55 0.80 3.54 1.53
C CYS A 55 0.55 3.55 3.04
N MET A 56 1.46 2.93 3.80
CA MET A 56 1.34 2.83 5.26
C MET A 56 1.34 4.20 5.93
N ASP A 57 2.20 5.11 5.46
CA ASP A 57 2.33 6.46 6.02
C ASP A 57 1.05 7.30 5.80
N VAL A 58 0.30 7.01 4.73
CA VAL A 58 -1.02 7.62 4.48
C VAL A 58 -2.04 7.12 5.50
N LEU A 59 -2.07 5.81 5.78
CA LEU A 59 -2.97 5.24 6.79
C LEU A 59 -2.65 5.75 8.21
N ASP A 60 -1.37 5.81 8.57
CA ASP A 60 -0.92 6.42 9.83
C ASP A 60 -1.30 7.90 9.90
N GLY A 61 -1.12 8.64 8.80
CA GLY A 61 -1.56 10.02 8.66
C GLY A 61 -3.08 10.18 8.85
N MET A 62 -3.87 9.25 8.33
CA MET A 62 -5.33 9.25 8.50
C MET A 62 -5.72 9.03 9.96
N MET A 63 -5.09 8.07 10.62
CA MET A 63 -5.31 7.83 12.05
C MET A 63 -4.95 9.06 12.89
N GLN A 64 -3.90 9.78 12.54
CA GLN A 64 -3.54 11.05 13.20
C GLN A 64 -4.56 12.16 12.95
N ALA A 65 -4.97 12.37 11.69
CA ALA A 65 -5.98 13.38 11.32
C ALA A 65 -7.35 13.11 11.96
N ALA A 66 -7.68 11.82 12.14
CA ALA A 66 -8.88 11.39 12.84
C ALA A 66 -8.74 11.44 14.38
N GLN A 67 -7.56 11.78 14.91
CA GLN A 67 -7.25 11.84 16.35
C GLN A 67 -7.38 10.47 17.05
N VAL A 68 -7.00 9.39 16.36
CA VAL A 68 -6.94 8.05 16.94
C VAL A 68 -5.87 8.01 18.04
N PRO A 69 -6.22 7.59 19.28
CA PRO A 69 -5.26 7.41 20.35
C PRO A 69 -4.11 6.50 19.94
N ALA A 70 -2.86 6.88 20.23
CA ALA A 70 -1.67 6.15 19.77
C ALA A 70 -1.67 4.66 20.17
N ASN A 71 -2.14 4.34 21.38
CA ASN A 71 -2.27 2.98 21.90
C ASN A 71 -3.36 2.15 21.20
N ARG A 72 -4.28 2.77 20.46
CA ARG A 72 -5.35 2.10 19.70
C ARG A 72 -5.09 2.03 18.19
N ARG A 73 -4.02 2.66 17.68
CA ARG A 73 -3.72 2.68 16.24
C ARG A 73 -3.49 1.29 15.64
N ARG A 74 -2.76 0.42 16.35
CA ARG A 74 -2.51 -0.96 15.89
C ARG A 74 -3.80 -1.79 15.79
N GLU A 75 -4.70 -1.62 16.77
CA GLU A 75 -6.01 -2.27 16.75
C GLU A 75 -6.84 -1.79 15.56
N LEU A 76 -6.89 -0.48 15.32
CA LEU A 76 -7.62 0.09 14.19
C LEU A 76 -7.02 -0.30 12.84
N HIS A 77 -5.69 -0.33 12.72
CA HIS A 77 -5.01 -0.85 11.55
C HIS A 77 -5.43 -2.29 11.24
N HIS A 78 -5.40 -3.16 12.25
CA HIS A 78 -5.84 -4.55 12.11
C HIS A 78 -7.35 -4.66 11.81
N ALA A 79 -8.17 -3.78 12.38
CA ALA A 79 -9.60 -3.73 12.09
C ALA A 79 -9.89 -3.30 10.66
N ILE A 80 -9.15 -2.33 10.10
CA ILE A 80 -9.25 -1.93 8.70
C ILE A 80 -8.91 -3.12 7.80
N LEU A 81 -7.77 -3.79 8.06
CA LEU A 81 -7.35 -5.00 7.35
C LEU A 81 -8.40 -6.11 7.37
N GLN A 82 -8.94 -6.43 8.54
CA GLN A 82 -9.93 -7.49 8.68
C GLN A 82 -11.30 -7.09 8.15
N SER A 83 -11.62 -5.80 8.19
CA SER A 83 -12.84 -5.27 7.60
C SER A 83 -12.85 -5.38 6.09
N SER A 84 -11.71 -5.80 5.48
CA SER A 84 -11.50 -6.19 4.08
C SER A 84 -12.49 -5.47 3.19
N ILE A 85 -12.05 -4.37 2.61
CA ILE A 85 -12.92 -3.44 1.87
C ILE A 85 -13.69 -4.09 0.68
N LEU A 86 -13.44 -5.36 0.35
CA LEU A 86 -14.33 -6.20 -0.46
C LEU A 86 -15.77 -6.29 0.13
N GLU A 87 -15.93 -6.12 1.44
CA GLU A 87 -17.22 -6.01 2.13
C GLU A 87 -17.69 -4.54 2.20
N ARG A 88 -17.92 -3.93 1.02
CA ARG A 88 -18.40 -2.55 0.92
C ARG A 88 -19.72 -2.32 1.67
N GLY A 89 -19.93 -1.10 2.12
CA GLY A 89 -21.21 -0.63 2.65
C GLY A 89 -21.44 -1.00 4.12
N ALA A 90 -22.70 -1.19 4.50
CA ALA A 90 -23.09 -1.31 5.90
C ALA A 90 -22.41 -2.46 6.65
N ALA A 91 -22.05 -3.56 5.97
CA ALA A 91 -21.39 -4.72 6.57
C ALA A 91 -19.96 -4.39 7.02
N GLY A 92 -19.12 -3.84 6.13
CA GLY A 92 -17.75 -3.40 6.47
C GLY A 92 -17.75 -2.34 7.56
N ARG A 93 -18.66 -1.36 7.49
CA ARG A 93 -18.83 -0.34 8.54
C ARG A 93 -19.14 -0.97 9.89
N LYS A 94 -20.14 -1.86 9.93
CA LYS A 94 -20.57 -2.54 11.16
C LYS A 94 -19.44 -3.37 11.76
N LYS A 95 -18.64 -4.04 10.93
CA LYS A 95 -17.49 -4.83 11.35
C LYS A 95 -16.39 -3.94 11.94
N LEU A 96 -16.04 -2.84 11.27
CA LEU A 96 -15.05 -1.87 11.76
C LEU A 96 -15.46 -1.28 13.11
N LEU A 97 -16.71 -0.80 13.23
CA LEU A 97 -17.26 -0.29 14.49
C LEU A 97 -17.30 -1.33 15.60
N HIS A 98 -17.61 -2.59 15.26
CA HIS A 98 -17.62 -3.68 16.23
C HIS A 98 -16.22 -4.02 16.75
N MET A 99 -15.19 -3.93 15.90
CA MET A 99 -13.81 -4.21 16.28
C MET A 99 -13.19 -3.07 17.08
N CYS A 100 -13.53 -1.82 16.76
CA CYS A 100 -12.98 -0.63 17.39
C CYS A 100 -13.96 0.04 18.35
N LYS A 101 -14.58 -0.73 19.24
CA LYS A 101 -15.56 -0.19 20.21
C LYS A 101 -14.98 0.97 21.00
N ASN A 102 -15.82 1.98 21.22
CA ASN A 102 -15.51 3.20 21.99
C ASN A 102 -14.44 4.10 21.33
N LEU A 103 -14.24 4.01 20.01
CA LEU A 103 -13.48 5.00 19.24
C LEU A 103 -14.42 5.87 18.42
N ASP A 104 -14.70 7.08 18.90
CA ASP A 104 -15.56 8.05 18.19
C ASP A 104 -14.98 8.48 16.83
N CYS A 105 -13.67 8.32 16.65
CA CYS A 105 -12.96 8.63 15.41
C CYS A 105 -13.15 7.62 14.28
N VAL A 106 -13.73 6.44 14.53
CA VAL A 106 -13.90 5.37 13.53
C VAL A 106 -14.83 5.81 12.40
N GLU A 107 -15.91 6.53 12.72
CA GLU A 107 -16.85 7.04 11.72
C GLU A 107 -16.16 7.99 10.74
N ARG A 108 -15.32 8.90 11.25
CA ARG A 108 -14.56 9.83 10.41
C ARG A 108 -13.63 9.10 9.45
N ILE A 109 -12.99 8.01 9.90
CA ILE A 109 -12.14 7.18 9.03
C ILE A 109 -12.99 6.46 7.99
N TRP A 110 -14.11 5.87 8.39
CA TRP A 110 -15.03 5.19 7.48
C TRP A 110 -15.56 6.13 6.39
N GLU A 111 -15.96 7.35 6.75
CA GLU A 111 -16.44 8.35 5.80
C GLU A 111 -15.40 8.68 4.73
N VAL A 112 -14.12 8.84 5.12
CA VAL A 112 -13.04 9.12 4.17
C VAL A 112 -12.77 7.92 3.27
N LEU A 113 -12.72 6.70 3.83
CA LEU A 113 -12.57 5.47 3.04
C LEU A 113 -13.71 5.33 2.03
N ASN A 114 -14.94 5.65 2.40
CA ASN A 114 -16.09 5.61 1.50
C ASN A 114 -16.01 6.70 0.41
N LYS A 115 -15.56 7.92 0.72
CA LYS A 115 -15.36 8.96 -0.30
C LYS A 115 -14.25 8.60 -1.29
N VAL A 116 -13.17 7.99 -0.81
CA VAL A 116 -12.09 7.46 -1.68
C VAL A 116 -12.65 6.38 -2.57
N TRP A 117 -13.49 5.49 -2.02
CA TRP A 117 -14.21 4.50 -2.80
C TRP A 117 -15.04 5.12 -3.93
N GLU A 118 -15.88 6.10 -3.61
CA GLU A 118 -16.75 6.77 -4.58
C GLU A 118 -15.97 7.52 -5.66
N ALA A 119 -14.75 7.98 -5.34
CA ALA A 119 -13.86 8.61 -6.30
C ALA A 119 -13.18 7.61 -7.26
N GLN A 120 -13.34 6.29 -7.07
CA GLN A 120 -12.67 5.27 -7.87
C GLN A 120 -13.01 5.36 -9.37
N ASP A 121 -14.27 5.65 -9.70
CA ASP A 121 -14.73 5.77 -11.09
C ASP A 121 -14.19 7.04 -11.79
N LYS A 122 -13.61 7.97 -11.03
CA LYS A 122 -12.93 9.18 -11.52
C LYS A 122 -11.41 9.01 -11.62
N GLY A 123 -10.89 7.82 -11.34
CA GLY A 123 -9.48 7.47 -11.46
C GLY A 123 -8.63 7.71 -10.20
N LEU A 124 -7.33 7.45 -10.32
CA LEU A 124 -6.40 7.39 -9.19
C LEU A 124 -6.12 8.77 -8.55
N LEU A 125 -5.98 9.80 -9.37
CA LEU A 125 -5.77 11.19 -8.89
C LEU A 125 -6.98 11.74 -8.13
N ALA A 126 -8.20 11.33 -8.49
CA ALA A 126 -9.39 11.72 -7.75
C ALA A 126 -9.41 11.12 -6.34
N GLN A 127 -8.98 9.86 -6.20
CA GLN A 127 -8.83 9.17 -4.91
C GLN A 127 -7.75 9.87 -4.04
N VAL A 128 -6.60 10.20 -4.63
CA VAL A 128 -5.52 10.96 -3.96
C VAL A 128 -6.01 12.35 -3.52
N LYS A 129 -6.84 13.02 -4.32
CA LYS A 129 -7.39 14.33 -3.97
C LYS A 129 -8.26 14.26 -2.70
N VAL A 130 -9.17 13.28 -2.61
CA VAL A 130 -10.01 13.07 -1.42
C VAL A 130 -9.16 12.88 -0.17
N LEU A 131 -8.11 12.05 -0.27
CA LEU A 131 -7.16 11.84 0.82
C LEU A 131 -6.42 13.12 1.20
N ASN A 132 -5.95 13.88 0.21
CA ASN A 132 -5.21 15.12 0.45
C ASN A 132 -6.06 16.16 1.19
N GLU A 133 -7.34 16.28 0.85
CA GLU A 133 -8.28 17.15 1.56
C GLU A 133 -8.39 16.78 3.04
N PHE A 134 -8.51 15.49 3.34
CA PHE A 134 -8.58 14.99 4.72
C PHE A 134 -7.26 15.13 5.50
N LEU A 135 -6.14 14.81 4.85
CA LEU A 135 -4.81 14.75 5.45
C LEU A 135 -4.12 16.11 5.58
N SER A 136 -4.69 17.15 4.99
CA SER A 136 -4.19 18.54 5.07
C SER A 136 -3.98 19.04 6.50
N SER A 137 -4.70 18.48 7.48
CA SER A 137 -4.59 18.80 8.91
C SER A 137 -3.48 18.03 9.65
N SER A 138 -2.91 16.99 9.04
CA SER A 138 -1.86 16.14 9.63
C SER A 138 -0.51 16.46 8.99
N VAL A 139 0.51 16.80 9.78
CA VAL A 139 1.87 17.08 9.28
C VAL A 139 2.45 15.84 8.58
N GLN A 140 2.37 14.67 9.23
CA GLN A 140 2.83 13.42 8.64
C GLN A 140 1.96 13.01 7.46
N GLY A 141 0.63 13.11 7.59
CA GLY A 141 -0.31 12.77 6.52
C GLY A 141 -0.11 13.63 5.27
N SER A 142 0.14 14.93 5.45
CA SER A 142 0.41 15.88 4.36
C SER A 142 1.70 15.58 3.62
N LYS A 143 2.73 15.07 4.31
CA LYS A 143 3.95 14.60 3.64
C LYS A 143 3.67 13.31 2.86
N ALA A 144 3.10 12.32 3.53
CA ALA A 144 2.81 11.01 2.93
C ALA A 144 1.92 11.10 1.69
N ILE A 145 0.90 11.96 1.71
CA ILE A 145 0.01 12.14 0.56
C ILE A 145 0.67 12.90 -0.60
N LYS A 146 1.61 13.81 -0.33
CA LYS A 146 2.41 14.45 -1.38
C LYS A 146 3.33 13.45 -2.07
N ASP A 147 4.00 12.60 -1.28
CA ASP A 147 4.87 11.56 -1.80
C ASP A 147 4.05 10.55 -2.63
N LEU A 148 2.91 10.07 -2.11
CA LEU A 148 1.98 9.21 -2.87
C LEU A 148 1.48 9.89 -4.15
N LYS A 149 1.12 11.18 -4.08
CA LYS A 149 0.66 11.94 -5.25
C LYS A 149 1.75 11.98 -6.32
N MET A 150 3.00 12.28 -5.96
CA MET A 150 4.13 12.28 -6.88
C MET A 150 4.28 10.92 -7.58
N THR A 151 4.30 9.83 -6.81
CA THR A 151 4.39 8.47 -7.38
C THR A 151 3.23 8.15 -8.31
N VAL A 152 2.01 8.55 -7.95
CA VAL A 152 0.82 8.36 -8.81
C VAL A 152 0.91 9.17 -10.10
N GLU A 153 1.36 10.43 -10.04
CA GLU A 153 1.53 11.28 -11.22
C GLU A 153 2.58 10.70 -12.17
N LEU A 154 3.73 10.24 -11.64
CA LEU A 154 4.78 9.59 -12.41
C LEU A 154 4.30 8.27 -13.02
N LEU A 155 3.62 7.42 -12.25
CA LEU A 155 3.05 6.16 -12.74
C LEU A 155 2.08 6.43 -13.90
N LEU A 156 1.16 7.37 -13.75
CA LEU A 156 0.20 7.69 -14.82
C LEU A 156 0.89 8.27 -16.07
N ALA A 157 1.99 9.00 -15.91
CA ALA A 157 2.79 9.50 -17.03
C ALA A 157 3.58 8.40 -17.76
N MET A 158 3.94 7.32 -17.05
CA MET A 158 4.65 6.16 -17.62
C MET A 158 3.73 5.17 -18.33
N LEU A 159 2.43 5.21 -18.06
CA LEU A 159 1.48 4.25 -18.59
C LEU A 159 0.88 4.71 -19.93
N PRO A 160 0.63 3.78 -20.86
CA PRO A 160 -0.19 4.05 -22.03
C PRO A 160 -1.53 4.69 -21.66
N PRO A 161 -2.06 5.61 -22.49
CA PRO A 161 -3.40 6.12 -22.30
C PRO A 161 -4.41 4.95 -22.31
N ASN A 162 -5.36 4.97 -21.36
CA ASN A 162 -6.43 3.98 -21.16
C ASN A 162 -6.14 2.74 -20.28
N ILE A 163 -5.06 2.74 -19.48
CA ILE A 163 -4.92 1.71 -18.42
C ILE A 163 -5.86 2.06 -17.24
N ASP A 164 -6.95 1.30 -17.12
CA ASP A 164 -7.98 1.42 -16.06
C ASP A 164 -7.83 0.37 -14.95
N LYS A 165 -6.69 -0.34 -14.91
CA LYS A 165 -6.47 -1.52 -14.05
C LYS A 165 -5.94 -1.18 -12.65
N ILE A 166 -5.57 0.07 -12.40
CA ILE A 166 -5.01 0.50 -11.12
C ILE A 166 -6.06 1.20 -10.26
N ARG A 167 -6.09 0.86 -8.97
CA ARG A 167 -6.97 1.46 -7.97
C ARG A 167 -6.19 1.80 -6.71
N LEU A 168 -6.56 2.87 -6.02
CA LEU A 168 -6.02 3.13 -4.69
C LEU A 168 -6.86 2.38 -3.67
N PHE A 169 -6.19 1.65 -2.79
CA PHE A 169 -6.80 1.00 -1.65
C PHE A 169 -6.05 1.42 -0.40
N ILE A 170 -6.74 2.08 0.52
CA ILE A 170 -6.17 2.45 1.82
C ILE A 170 -6.40 1.30 2.80
N ASP A 171 -6.07 0.10 2.34
CA ASP A 171 -6.07 -1.11 3.13
C ASP A 171 -4.86 -1.92 2.65
N PRO A 172 -3.80 -2.04 3.45
CA PRO A 172 -2.70 -2.90 3.11
C PRO A 172 -3.18 -4.34 3.25
N ALA A 173 -3.72 -4.95 2.19
CA ALA A 173 -4.12 -6.38 2.18
C ALA A 173 -2.96 -7.37 2.47
N LEU A 174 -1.80 -6.84 2.86
CA LEU A 174 -0.54 -7.51 3.10
C LEU A 174 -0.14 -7.30 4.57
N HIS A 175 0.18 -8.39 5.26
CA HIS A 175 0.71 -8.43 6.63
C HIS A 175 2.14 -7.85 6.75
N LEU A 176 2.43 -6.71 6.14
CA LEU A 176 3.80 -6.35 5.81
C LEU A 176 4.20 -5.06 6.50
N GLU A 177 4.43 -5.18 7.82
CA GLU A 177 5.19 -4.20 8.61
C GLU A 177 6.52 -3.83 7.93
N ARG A 178 7.06 -4.74 7.10
CA ARG A 178 8.27 -4.51 6.29
C ARG A 178 8.15 -3.42 5.23
N TYR A 179 6.95 -3.09 4.75
CA TYR A 179 6.78 -2.07 3.72
C TYR A 179 6.53 -0.69 4.35
N ARG A 180 7.57 0.14 4.35
CA ARG A 180 7.63 1.46 4.98
C ARG A 180 8.41 2.43 4.09
N GLY A 181 7.99 3.70 4.10
CA GLY A 181 8.66 4.79 3.38
C GLY A 181 8.21 5.00 1.92
N GLY A 182 7.18 4.29 1.46
CA GLY A 182 6.73 4.37 0.07
C GLY A 182 5.41 3.65 -0.18
N ILE A 183 5.14 3.35 -1.45
CA ILE A 183 3.94 2.61 -1.83
C ILE A 183 4.10 1.10 -1.56
N MET A 184 2.94 0.45 -1.43
CA MET A 184 2.75 -0.99 -1.53
C MET A 184 1.79 -1.26 -2.66
N PHE A 185 1.92 -2.41 -3.30
CA PHE A 185 0.98 -2.82 -4.32
C PHE A 185 0.68 -4.31 -4.26
N ASN A 186 -0.52 -4.65 -4.73
CA ASN A 186 -0.95 -6.02 -4.98
C ASN A 186 -1.62 -6.11 -6.34
N ALA A 187 -1.37 -7.19 -7.07
CA ALA A 187 -2.23 -7.60 -8.17
C ALA A 187 -3.07 -8.79 -7.75
N GLY A 188 -4.37 -8.72 -8.01
CA GLY A 188 -5.28 -9.82 -7.80
C GLY A 188 -6.18 -10.08 -8.99
N VAL A 189 -6.49 -11.36 -9.22
CA VAL A 189 -7.43 -11.85 -10.24
C VAL A 189 -8.75 -12.21 -9.58
N LYS A 190 -9.86 -11.84 -10.21
CA LYS A 190 -11.21 -12.20 -9.75
C LYS A 190 -11.73 -13.38 -10.56
N LEU A 191 -11.55 -14.58 -10.04
CA LEU A 191 -12.07 -15.80 -10.66
C LEU A 191 -13.57 -15.93 -10.39
N MET A 192 -14.41 -15.46 -11.32
CA MET A 192 -15.88 -15.55 -11.40
C MET A 192 -16.66 -15.24 -10.09
N LYS A 193 -16.60 -16.13 -9.09
CA LYS A 193 -17.33 -16.12 -7.80
C LYS A 193 -16.43 -16.26 -6.56
N GLN A 194 -15.11 -16.34 -6.72
CA GLN A 194 -14.17 -16.50 -5.62
C GLN A 194 -13.70 -15.15 -5.07
N LYS A 195 -13.13 -15.20 -3.85
CA LYS A 195 -12.37 -14.08 -3.27
C LYS A 195 -11.23 -13.69 -4.22
N LEU A 196 -10.84 -12.41 -4.22
CA LEU A 196 -9.68 -11.92 -4.96
C LEU A 196 -8.47 -12.79 -4.63
N GLN A 197 -7.88 -13.45 -5.63
CA GLN A 197 -6.66 -14.22 -5.44
C GLN A 197 -5.48 -13.32 -5.80
N ILE A 198 -4.60 -13.10 -4.83
CA ILE A 198 -3.37 -12.32 -5.03
C ILE A 198 -2.40 -13.15 -5.86
N ILE A 199 -1.90 -12.56 -6.94
CA ILE A 199 -0.96 -13.18 -7.88
C ILE A 199 0.38 -12.45 -7.95
N ALA A 200 0.45 -11.21 -7.46
CA ALA A 200 1.69 -10.49 -7.26
C ALA A 200 1.53 -9.49 -6.10
N ALA A 201 2.63 -9.20 -5.43
CA ALA A 201 2.68 -8.25 -4.33
C ALA A 201 4.07 -7.62 -4.27
N GLY A 202 4.13 -6.38 -3.80
CA GLY A 202 5.41 -5.68 -3.63
C GLY A 202 5.22 -4.36 -2.90
N GLY A 203 6.32 -3.65 -2.72
CA GLY A 203 6.33 -2.34 -2.07
C GLY A 203 7.73 -1.93 -1.66
N ARG A 204 7.87 -0.71 -1.19
CA ARG A 204 9.15 -0.20 -0.67
C ARG A 204 9.41 -0.71 0.76
N TYR A 205 10.61 -1.20 1.03
CA TYR A 205 11.01 -1.76 2.32
C TYR A 205 12.35 -1.21 2.86
N ASP A 206 12.50 0.12 2.90
CA ASP A 206 13.75 0.80 3.30
C ASP A 206 14.34 0.29 4.63
N GLU A 207 13.50 -0.09 5.60
CA GLU A 207 13.93 -0.53 6.93
C GLU A 207 14.55 -1.94 6.95
N THR A 208 14.13 -2.82 6.03
CA THR A 208 14.61 -4.22 6.01
C THR A 208 16.08 -4.30 5.61
N LEU A 209 16.51 -3.49 4.64
CA LEU A 209 17.92 -3.44 4.25
C LEU A 209 18.79 -2.79 5.32
N ARG A 210 18.24 -1.82 6.08
CA ARG A 210 18.97 -1.16 7.17
C ARG A 210 19.22 -2.10 8.35
N SER A 211 18.23 -2.91 8.75
CA SER A 211 18.42 -3.89 9.83
C SER A 211 19.45 -4.95 9.43
N GLN A 212 19.36 -5.48 8.21
CA GLN A 212 20.34 -6.46 7.71
C GLN A 212 21.76 -5.88 7.60
N ALA A 213 21.90 -4.63 7.16
CA ALA A 213 23.20 -3.96 7.12
C ALA A 213 23.78 -3.72 8.53
N ALA A 214 22.93 -3.38 9.51
CA ALA A 214 23.35 -3.22 10.90
C ALA A 214 23.81 -4.55 11.52
N ASP A 215 23.11 -5.66 11.24
CA ASP A 215 23.48 -7.00 11.70
C ASP A 215 24.79 -7.48 11.05
N ALA A 216 25.00 -7.18 9.77
CA ALA A 216 26.24 -7.48 9.06
C ALA A 216 27.44 -6.66 9.60
N ALA A 217 27.22 -5.39 9.95
CA ALA A 217 28.25 -4.55 10.54
C ALA A 217 28.59 -4.99 11.99
N GLY A 218 27.59 -5.40 12.78
CA GLY A 218 27.76 -5.87 14.16
C GLY A 218 28.43 -7.25 14.31
N SER A 219 28.34 -8.10 13.28
CA SER A 219 28.97 -9.44 13.23
C SER A 219 30.43 -9.42 12.77
N SER A 220 31.01 -8.25 12.47
CA SER A 220 32.41 -8.09 12.06
C SER A 220 33.42 -7.88 13.21
N SER A 221 33.02 -8.06 14.48
CA SER A 221 33.93 -7.93 15.62
C SER A 221 34.71 -9.23 15.95
N ALA A 222 35.91 -9.29 15.35
CA ALA A 222 37.14 -10.02 15.71
C ALA A 222 37.22 -11.56 15.56
N PRO A 223 38.18 -12.09 14.77
CA PRO A 223 38.83 -13.34 15.13
C PRO A 223 39.79 -13.05 16.30
N ASN A 224 39.62 -13.76 17.41
CA ASN A 224 40.59 -13.81 18.50
C ASN A 224 41.93 -14.32 17.96
N GLY A 225 42.82 -13.40 17.59
CA GLY A 225 44.25 -13.66 17.46
C GLY A 225 44.85 -13.68 18.86
N ALA A 226 44.86 -14.86 19.50
CA ALA A 226 45.73 -15.11 20.63
C ALA A 226 47.12 -15.48 20.11
N VAL A 227 48.10 -14.61 20.40
CA VAL A 227 49.53 -14.92 20.45
C VAL A 227 49.86 -15.27 21.90
#